data_AF-A0AB38SHB5-F1
#
_entry.id   AF-A0AB38SHB5-F1
#
_cell.length_a   1.000
_cell.length_b   1.000
_cell.length_c   1.000
_cell.angle_alpha   90.00
_cell.angle_beta   90.00
_cell.angle_gamma   90.00
#
_symmetry.space_group_name_H-M   'P 1'
#
loop_
_entity.id
_entity.type
_entity.pdbx_description
1 polymer ?
#
loop_
_entity_poly.entity_id
_entity_poly.type
_entity_poly.pdbx_seq_one_letter_code
_entity_poly.pdbx_strand_id
1 'polypeptide(L)'
;MFLQNISHAPAIIAALFVPRIRAWLAEVAQSETRPNDPQYEQNLRQAIEILVKSGTDDDRRFIELAGQQRLAGGLIVPFAKVWLPALLNLNPGAGIDVLEKGLANMPAAKLGSGVQLFSDLFGHEYGGLGFDLHGPGFGPQLLLRLLRLAYAQVRIGDDTHHEGSHSLDTRDHAERGRSAILSALFASTGPEGWAAKIEMAGDPLFAHIKDRTMALAQQKAAEEADSVALTETEFSILDKTGEAPPKTREAMFALMQDRLDDIDDLLLQDVSPRELWASIRDEHVMRRALSGVLRDAARQNYTIDQEAVTADEKETDIRFRSTASGQQGTIELKLGDERSGTDLFNTIHDQLLTKYMAADECRAGCLLVTIAKVREWEHPQTRKLIGFEELISLLNDEAERISRELGGTAKLMARGLDLRPRLSSEKSTRARRGRE
;
A
#
# COMPACT_ATOMS: atom_id res chain seq x y z
N MET A 1 3.61 -26.60 -42.24
CA MET A 1 4.01 -26.77 -40.82
C MET A 1 2.72 -26.74 -40.03
N PHE A 2 2.34 -27.81 -39.34
CA PHE A 2 1.12 -27.81 -38.52
C PHE A 2 1.43 -27.11 -37.20
N LEU A 3 1.26 -25.78 -37.17
CA LEU A 3 1.50 -24.93 -35.99
C LEU A 3 0.69 -25.40 -34.77
N GLN A 4 -0.48 -25.99 -34.99
CA GLN A 4 -1.31 -26.61 -33.95
C GLN A 4 -0.60 -27.74 -33.20
N ASN A 5 0.23 -28.55 -33.86
CA ASN A 5 0.97 -29.62 -33.19
C ASN A 5 2.14 -29.06 -32.36
N ILE A 6 2.67 -27.92 -32.76
CA ILE A 6 3.78 -27.24 -32.08
C ILE A 6 3.26 -26.48 -30.85
N SER A 7 2.08 -25.85 -30.94
CA SER A 7 1.48 -25.10 -29.83
C SER A 7 1.10 -25.98 -28.62
N HIS A 8 0.84 -27.27 -28.86
CA HIS A 8 0.55 -28.26 -27.80
C HIS A 8 1.78 -29.10 -27.42
N ALA A 9 2.94 -28.88 -28.05
CA ALA A 9 4.16 -29.61 -27.74
C ALA A 9 4.81 -29.07 -26.45
N PRO A 10 5.62 -29.89 -25.75
CA PRO A 10 6.47 -29.41 -24.65
C PRO A 10 7.32 -28.21 -25.09
N ALA A 11 7.55 -27.26 -24.18
CA ALA A 11 8.25 -26.01 -24.47
C ALA A 11 9.62 -26.22 -25.15
N ILE A 12 10.35 -27.27 -24.79
CA ILE A 12 11.64 -27.62 -25.40
C ILE A 12 11.52 -27.99 -26.89
N ILE A 13 10.42 -28.62 -27.29
CA ILE A 13 10.15 -28.97 -28.68
C ILE A 13 9.66 -27.74 -29.44
N ALA A 14 8.79 -26.94 -28.84
CA ALA A 14 8.30 -25.69 -29.43
C ALA A 14 9.45 -24.70 -29.72
N ALA A 15 10.41 -24.60 -28.79
CA ALA A 15 11.59 -23.74 -28.90
C ALA A 15 12.44 -24.04 -30.16
N LEU A 16 12.52 -25.30 -30.61
CA LEU A 16 13.26 -25.67 -31.84
C LEU A 16 12.68 -25.03 -33.10
N PHE A 17 11.39 -24.67 -33.09
CA PHE A 17 10.70 -24.07 -34.23
C PHE A 17 10.62 -22.55 -34.15
N VAL A 18 10.93 -21.95 -33.00
CA VAL A 18 10.86 -20.49 -32.77
C VAL A 18 11.61 -19.69 -33.84
N PRO A 19 12.87 -19.99 -34.21
CA PRO A 19 13.59 -19.19 -35.22
C PRO A 19 12.89 -19.17 -36.58
N ARG A 20 12.30 -20.29 -36.99
CA ARG A 20 11.59 -20.41 -38.27
C ARG A 20 10.23 -19.71 -38.23
N ILE A 21 9.53 -19.77 -37.11
CA ILE A 21 8.26 -19.06 -36.91
C ILE A 21 8.53 -17.54 -36.86
N ARG A 22 9.58 -17.10 -36.18
CA ARG A 22 10.02 -15.69 -36.14
C ARG A 22 10.32 -15.16 -37.53
N ALA A 23 11.08 -15.91 -38.34
CA ALA A 23 11.39 -15.53 -39.72
C ALA A 23 10.11 -15.38 -40.57
N TRP A 24 9.19 -16.34 -40.46
CA TRP A 24 7.90 -16.26 -41.14
C TRP A 24 7.06 -15.05 -40.70
N LEU A 25 7.01 -14.75 -39.40
CA LEU A 25 6.32 -13.57 -38.88
C LEU A 25 6.96 -12.26 -39.35
N ALA A 26 8.28 -12.21 -39.52
CA ALA A 26 8.97 -11.04 -40.05
C ALA A 26 8.63 -10.78 -41.53
N GLU A 27 8.56 -11.83 -42.35
CA GLU A 27 8.07 -11.73 -43.74
C GLU A 27 6.61 -11.27 -43.80
N VAL A 28 5.78 -11.84 -42.91
CA VAL A 28 4.37 -11.46 -42.76
C VAL A 28 4.24 -9.99 -42.32
N ALA A 29 5.07 -9.51 -41.40
CA ALA A 29 5.06 -8.13 -40.93
C ALA A 29 5.35 -7.12 -42.06
N GLN A 30 6.15 -7.52 -43.06
CA GLN A 30 6.52 -6.68 -44.21
C GLN A 30 5.52 -6.73 -45.37
N SER A 31 4.65 -7.75 -45.43
CA SER A 31 3.59 -7.81 -46.43
C SER A 31 2.47 -6.82 -46.06
N GLU A 32 2.28 -5.80 -46.90
CA GLU A 32 1.10 -4.94 -46.83
C GLU A 32 -0.12 -5.71 -47.36
N THR A 33 -1.20 -5.68 -46.58
CA THR A 33 -2.57 -6.08 -46.94
C THR A 33 -2.79 -7.49 -47.48
N ARG A 34 -3.11 -8.42 -46.57
CA ARG A 34 -3.90 -9.62 -46.89
C ARG A 34 -5.32 -9.46 -46.32
N PRO A 35 -6.38 -9.89 -47.05
CA PRO A 35 -7.72 -9.96 -46.51
C PRO A 35 -7.77 -10.91 -45.31
N ASN A 36 -8.73 -10.71 -44.40
CA ASN A 36 -8.94 -11.59 -43.25
C ASN A 36 -9.35 -12.99 -43.74
N ASP A 37 -8.38 -13.89 -43.84
CA ASP A 37 -8.58 -15.32 -44.07
C ASP A 37 -8.59 -16.03 -42.70
N PRO A 38 -9.67 -16.76 -42.33
CA PRO A 38 -9.77 -17.47 -41.06
C PRO A 38 -8.61 -18.44 -40.78
N GLN A 39 -8.13 -19.14 -41.82
CA GLN A 39 -7.02 -20.07 -41.66
C GLN A 39 -5.72 -19.32 -41.37
N TYR A 40 -5.54 -18.17 -42.02
CA TYR A 40 -4.39 -17.31 -41.80
C TYR A 40 -4.42 -16.64 -40.42
N GLU A 41 -5.58 -16.16 -39.96
CA GLU A 41 -5.76 -15.62 -38.62
C GLU A 41 -5.38 -16.67 -37.54
N GLN A 42 -5.84 -17.91 -37.70
CA GLN A 42 -5.50 -19.00 -36.79
C GLN A 42 -4.00 -19.30 -36.78
N ASN A 43 -3.36 -19.33 -37.96
CA ASN A 43 -1.91 -19.52 -38.06
C ASN A 43 -1.13 -18.38 -37.40
N LEU A 44 -1.56 -17.14 -37.60
CA LEU A 44 -0.96 -15.97 -36.99
C LEU A 44 -1.07 -16.04 -35.46
N ARG A 45 -2.26 -16.37 -34.94
CA ARG A 45 -2.52 -16.54 -33.50
C ARG A 45 -1.58 -17.59 -32.89
N GLN A 46 -1.49 -18.77 -33.50
CA GLN A 46 -0.62 -19.85 -33.02
C GLN A 46 0.86 -19.48 -33.07
N ALA A 47 1.30 -18.81 -34.13
CA ALA A 47 2.69 -18.37 -34.26
C ALA A 47 3.09 -17.37 -33.16
N ILE A 48 2.25 -16.36 -32.92
CA ILE A 48 2.49 -15.37 -31.86
C ILE A 48 2.47 -16.04 -30.49
N GLU A 49 1.51 -16.95 -30.25
CA GLU A 49 1.45 -17.69 -28.99
C GLU A 49 2.71 -18.51 -28.71
N ILE A 50 3.26 -19.20 -29.72
CA ILE A 50 4.50 -19.95 -29.58
C ILE A 50 5.68 -19.02 -29.25
N LEU A 51 5.81 -17.87 -29.93
CA LEU A 51 6.90 -16.93 -29.66
C LEU A 51 6.81 -16.33 -28.25
N VAL A 52 5.62 -15.99 -27.78
CA VAL A 52 5.48 -15.40 -26.44
C VAL A 52 5.71 -16.45 -25.33
N LYS A 53 5.19 -17.67 -25.50
CA LYS A 53 5.32 -18.75 -24.50
C LYS A 53 6.69 -19.43 -24.48
N SER A 54 7.31 -19.61 -25.66
CA SER A 54 8.52 -20.44 -25.80
C SER A 54 9.70 -19.71 -26.44
N GLY A 55 9.53 -18.46 -26.88
CA GLY A 55 10.61 -17.63 -27.40
C GLY A 55 11.39 -16.88 -26.30
N THR A 56 12.40 -16.13 -26.73
CA THR A 56 13.24 -15.29 -25.89
C THR A 56 12.60 -13.92 -25.62
N ASP A 57 13.22 -13.12 -24.77
CA ASP A 57 12.79 -11.73 -24.56
C ASP A 57 12.86 -10.90 -25.86
N ASP A 58 13.81 -11.21 -26.75
CA ASP A 58 13.89 -10.58 -28.07
C ASP A 58 12.73 -10.99 -28.99
N ASP A 59 12.20 -12.22 -28.85
CA ASP A 59 11.01 -12.68 -29.58
C ASP A 59 9.76 -11.94 -29.07
N ARG A 60 9.63 -11.81 -27.75
CA ARG A 60 8.54 -11.06 -27.11
C ARG A 60 8.56 -9.59 -27.52
N ARG A 61 9.72 -8.95 -27.48
CA ARG A 61 9.89 -7.56 -27.92
C ARG A 61 9.60 -7.38 -29.41
N PHE A 62 9.93 -8.36 -30.25
CA PHE A 62 9.55 -8.34 -31.66
C PHE A 62 8.04 -8.38 -31.85
N ILE A 63 7.32 -9.25 -31.12
CA ILE A 63 5.85 -9.30 -31.16
C ILE A 63 5.23 -8.00 -30.64
N GLU A 64 5.75 -7.44 -29.55
CA GLU A 64 5.28 -6.17 -28.99
C GLU A 64 5.36 -5.04 -30.03
N LEU A 65 6.52 -4.85 -30.66
CA LEU A 65 6.73 -3.82 -31.67
C LEU A 65 5.86 -4.05 -32.91
N ALA A 66 5.74 -5.30 -33.36
CA ALA A 66 4.86 -5.64 -34.48
C ALA A 66 3.39 -5.34 -34.15
N GLY A 67 2.94 -5.66 -32.93
CA GLY A 67 1.60 -5.36 -32.45
C GLY A 67 1.33 -3.85 -32.42
N GLN A 68 2.24 -3.06 -31.88
CA GLN A 68 2.14 -1.59 -31.85
C GLN A 68 2.05 -1.00 -33.27
N GLN A 69 2.89 -1.46 -34.19
CA GLN A 69 2.87 -1.00 -35.59
C GLN A 69 1.57 -1.39 -36.30
N ARG A 70 1.12 -2.64 -36.15
CA ARG A 70 -0.10 -3.14 -36.81
C ARG A 70 -1.35 -2.44 -36.29
N LEU A 71 -1.39 -2.11 -35.00
CA LEU A 71 -2.51 -1.42 -34.34
C LEU A 71 -2.40 0.11 -34.38
N ALA A 72 -1.39 0.68 -35.03
CA ALA A 72 -1.23 2.14 -35.13
C ALA A 72 -2.41 2.83 -35.83
N GLY A 73 -3.10 2.11 -36.75
CA GLY A 73 -4.32 2.56 -37.42
C GLY A 73 -5.61 2.38 -36.60
N GLY A 74 -5.52 1.92 -35.34
CA GLY A 74 -6.65 1.64 -34.46
C GLY A 74 -7.16 0.21 -34.54
N LEU A 75 -8.44 0.01 -34.21
CA LEU A 75 -9.07 -1.31 -34.05
C LEU A 75 -9.69 -1.88 -35.34
N ILE A 76 -9.82 -1.06 -36.39
CA ILE A 76 -10.40 -1.46 -37.69
C ILE A 76 -9.27 -1.80 -38.66
N VAL A 77 -8.31 -2.60 -38.20
CA VAL A 77 -7.17 -3.07 -39.00
C VAL A 77 -7.24 -4.60 -39.16
N PRO A 78 -6.71 -5.18 -40.24
CA PRO A 78 -6.65 -6.63 -40.40
C PRO A 78 -6.01 -7.31 -39.19
N PHE A 79 -6.61 -8.42 -38.76
CA PHE A 79 -6.14 -9.23 -37.62
C PHE A 79 -6.00 -8.48 -36.28
N ALA A 80 -6.70 -7.35 -36.07
CA ALA A 80 -6.70 -6.65 -34.78
C ALA A 80 -7.05 -7.57 -33.59
N LYS A 81 -7.95 -8.55 -33.81
CA LYS A 81 -8.36 -9.58 -32.84
C LYS A 81 -7.24 -10.55 -32.42
N VAL A 82 -6.11 -10.53 -33.11
CA VAL A 82 -4.92 -11.32 -32.79
C VAL A 82 -3.85 -10.43 -32.14
N TRP A 83 -3.60 -9.26 -32.72
CA TRP A 83 -2.56 -8.35 -32.23
C TRP A 83 -2.89 -7.70 -30.90
N LEU A 84 -4.16 -7.37 -30.66
CA LEU A 84 -4.56 -6.67 -29.45
C LEU A 84 -4.39 -7.54 -28.17
N PRO A 85 -4.86 -8.80 -28.11
CA PRO A 85 -4.57 -9.68 -26.97
C PRO A 85 -3.07 -9.88 -26.74
N ALA A 86 -2.27 -9.99 -27.82
CA ALA A 86 -0.82 -10.14 -27.71
C ALA A 86 -0.16 -8.88 -27.11
N LEU A 87 -0.61 -7.69 -27.55
CA LEU A 87 -0.12 -6.44 -27.01
C LEU A 87 -0.55 -6.25 -25.55
N LEU A 88 -1.79 -6.58 -25.19
CA LEU A 88 -2.25 -6.55 -23.79
C LEU A 88 -1.49 -7.53 -22.90
N ASN A 89 -1.03 -8.66 -23.43
CA ASN A 89 -0.21 -9.61 -22.68
C ASN A 89 1.22 -9.09 -22.43
N LEU A 90 1.84 -8.48 -23.44
CA LEU A 90 3.25 -8.07 -23.41
C LEU A 90 3.46 -6.65 -22.87
N ASN A 91 2.56 -5.74 -23.20
CA ASN A 91 2.58 -4.33 -22.80
C ASN A 91 1.13 -3.83 -22.58
N PRO A 92 0.55 -4.11 -21.40
CA PRO A 92 -0.82 -3.72 -21.04
C PRO A 92 -1.11 -2.24 -21.26
N GLY A 93 -0.15 -1.35 -20.95
CA GLY A 93 -0.30 0.10 -21.13
C GLY A 93 -0.52 0.47 -22.60
N ALA A 94 0.35 -0.01 -23.49
CA ALA A 94 0.20 0.25 -24.93
C ALA A 94 -1.10 -0.38 -25.50
N GLY A 95 -1.48 -1.57 -25.02
CA GLY A 95 -2.74 -2.21 -25.42
C GLY A 95 -3.97 -1.39 -25.00
N ILE A 96 -3.97 -0.85 -23.78
CA ILE A 96 -5.05 0.02 -23.28
C ILE A 96 -5.08 1.34 -24.05
N ASP A 97 -3.93 1.94 -24.40
CA ASP A 97 -3.89 3.16 -25.22
C ASP A 97 -4.56 2.96 -26.60
N VAL A 98 -4.37 1.78 -27.21
CA VAL A 98 -5.03 1.40 -28.47
C VAL A 98 -6.54 1.26 -28.27
N LEU A 99 -6.97 0.63 -27.16
CA LEU A 99 -8.39 0.51 -26.82
C LEU A 99 -9.06 1.87 -26.59
N GLU A 100 -8.44 2.76 -25.82
CA GLU A 100 -8.97 4.11 -25.55
C GLU A 100 -9.17 4.88 -26.85
N LYS A 101 -8.15 4.91 -27.72
CA LYS A 101 -8.22 5.59 -29.02
C LYS A 101 -9.27 4.98 -29.94
N GLY A 102 -9.33 3.64 -29.99
CA GLY A 102 -10.24 2.92 -30.87
C GLY A 102 -11.70 3.03 -30.45
N LEU A 103 -11.97 3.10 -29.14
CA LEU A 103 -13.33 3.18 -28.59
C LEU A 103 -13.86 4.61 -28.46
N ALA A 104 -13.01 5.64 -28.49
CA ALA A 104 -13.40 7.05 -28.29
C ALA A 104 -14.56 7.52 -29.19
N ASN A 105 -14.65 7.00 -30.41
CA ASN A 105 -15.69 7.38 -31.38
C ASN A 105 -16.72 6.27 -31.63
N MET A 106 -16.67 5.15 -30.88
CA MET A 106 -17.63 4.07 -31.04
C MET A 106 -18.84 4.29 -30.13
N PRO A 107 -20.07 4.42 -30.69
CA PRO A 107 -21.26 4.58 -29.88
C PRO A 107 -21.52 3.29 -29.10
N ALA A 108 -21.73 3.43 -27.80
CA ALA A 108 -22.13 2.30 -26.96
C ALA A 108 -23.57 1.88 -27.30
N ALA A 109 -23.72 0.59 -27.60
CA ALA A 109 -24.99 -0.05 -27.94
C ALA A 109 -25.01 -1.47 -27.37
N LYS A 110 -26.21 -1.99 -27.06
CA LYS A 110 -26.40 -3.29 -26.40
C LYS A 110 -25.61 -4.44 -27.05
N LEU A 111 -25.55 -4.47 -28.38
CA LEU A 111 -24.78 -5.44 -29.18
C LEU A 111 -23.83 -4.73 -30.16
N GLY A 112 -23.24 -3.60 -29.76
CA GLY A 112 -22.36 -2.81 -30.60
C GLY A 112 -20.93 -3.39 -30.74
N SER A 113 -20.12 -2.79 -31.61
CA SER A 113 -18.74 -3.22 -31.87
C SER A 113 -17.86 -3.25 -30.61
N GLY A 114 -18.10 -2.37 -29.64
CA GLY A 114 -17.40 -2.38 -28.35
C GLY A 114 -17.75 -3.63 -27.51
N VAL A 115 -19.01 -4.06 -27.51
CA VAL A 115 -19.44 -5.30 -26.84
C VAL A 115 -18.80 -6.51 -27.50
N GLN A 116 -18.80 -6.55 -28.85
CA GLN A 116 -18.11 -7.61 -29.59
C GLN A 116 -16.61 -7.64 -29.27
N LEU A 117 -15.96 -6.49 -29.16
CA LEU A 117 -14.53 -6.42 -28.82
C LEU A 117 -14.25 -7.00 -27.43
N PHE A 118 -15.02 -6.61 -26.41
CA PHE A 118 -14.86 -7.18 -25.07
C PHE A 118 -15.23 -8.68 -25.03
N SER A 119 -16.23 -9.10 -25.80
CA SER A 119 -16.53 -10.52 -25.99
C SER A 119 -15.35 -11.28 -26.59
N ASP A 120 -14.70 -10.73 -27.62
CA ASP A 120 -13.56 -11.38 -28.29
C ASP A 120 -12.33 -11.45 -27.38
N LEU A 121 -12.11 -10.44 -26.54
CA LEU A 121 -11.00 -10.40 -25.59
C LEU A 121 -11.14 -11.39 -24.43
N PHE A 122 -12.38 -11.59 -23.95
CA PHE A 122 -12.67 -12.39 -22.76
C PHE A 122 -13.43 -13.71 -23.05
N GLY A 123 -13.65 -14.02 -24.33
CA GLY A 123 -14.31 -15.23 -24.79
C GLY A 123 -13.41 -16.47 -24.75
N HIS A 124 -13.97 -17.60 -24.32
CA HIS A 124 -13.24 -18.88 -24.28
C HIS A 124 -13.00 -19.49 -25.67
N GLU A 125 -13.74 -19.06 -26.69
CA GLU A 125 -13.68 -19.60 -28.05
C GLU A 125 -12.41 -19.21 -28.81
N TYR A 126 -11.70 -18.16 -28.36
CA TYR A 126 -10.54 -17.59 -29.05
C TYR A 126 -9.19 -18.05 -28.47
N GLY A 127 -9.20 -19.20 -27.78
CA GLY A 127 -8.05 -19.86 -27.16
C GLY A 127 -6.71 -19.49 -27.80
N GLY A 128 -5.91 -18.75 -27.04
CA GLY A 128 -4.58 -18.28 -27.44
C GLY A 128 -4.14 -17.10 -26.58
N LEU A 129 -2.85 -17.09 -26.22
CA LEU A 129 -2.11 -16.15 -25.38
C LEU A 129 -2.71 -15.79 -24.01
N GLY A 130 -3.95 -15.31 -23.98
CA GLY A 130 -4.59 -14.72 -22.81
C GLY A 130 -3.82 -13.50 -22.32
N PHE A 131 -4.43 -12.67 -21.50
CA PHE A 131 -3.66 -11.76 -20.66
C PHE A 131 -4.14 -11.96 -19.22
N ASP A 132 -3.18 -11.98 -18.31
CA ASP A 132 -3.47 -12.16 -16.90
C ASP A 132 -3.69 -10.80 -16.26
N LEU A 133 -4.95 -10.50 -15.93
CA LEU A 133 -5.33 -9.27 -15.23
C LEU A 133 -4.73 -9.18 -13.82
N HIS A 134 -4.30 -10.31 -13.25
CA HIS A 134 -3.60 -10.37 -11.96
C HIS A 134 -2.08 -10.41 -12.12
N GLY A 135 -1.58 -10.42 -13.37
CA GLY A 135 -0.15 -10.43 -13.66
C GLY A 135 0.51 -9.07 -13.37
N PRO A 136 1.84 -9.04 -13.16
CA PRO A 136 2.57 -7.85 -12.74
C PRO A 136 2.52 -6.68 -13.75
N GLY A 137 2.16 -6.94 -15.01
CA GLY A 137 1.98 -5.90 -16.01
C GLY A 137 0.70 -5.08 -15.84
N PHE A 138 -0.34 -5.61 -15.17
CA PHE A 138 -1.61 -4.93 -14.95
C PHE A 138 -1.64 -4.28 -13.56
N GLY A 139 -1.03 -3.10 -13.46
CA GLY A 139 -1.14 -2.27 -12.26
C GLY A 139 -2.57 -1.75 -12.01
N PRO A 140 -2.91 -1.33 -10.77
CA PRO A 140 -4.27 -0.91 -10.40
C PRO A 140 -4.84 0.21 -11.28
N GLN A 141 -4.00 1.18 -11.68
CA GLN A 141 -4.40 2.30 -12.52
C GLN A 141 -4.70 1.88 -13.97
N LEU A 142 -3.96 0.89 -14.49
CA LEU A 142 -4.27 0.31 -15.80
C LEU A 142 -5.58 -0.48 -15.76
N LEU A 143 -5.82 -1.23 -14.68
CA LEU A 143 -7.08 -1.93 -14.45
C LEU A 143 -8.26 -0.94 -14.36
N LEU A 144 -8.11 0.19 -13.68
CA LEU A 144 -9.13 1.23 -13.61
C LEU A 144 -9.43 1.86 -14.98
N ARG A 145 -8.40 2.17 -15.77
CA ARG A 145 -8.56 2.67 -17.15
C ARG A 145 -9.33 1.66 -18.02
N LEU A 146 -8.93 0.39 -17.98
CA LEU A 146 -9.60 -0.67 -18.72
C LEU A 146 -11.04 -0.88 -18.24
N LEU A 147 -11.30 -0.78 -16.93
CA LEU A 147 -12.63 -0.91 -16.34
C LEU A 147 -13.58 0.19 -16.82
N ARG A 148 -13.09 1.44 -16.93
CA ARG A 148 -13.85 2.56 -17.48
C ARG A 148 -14.31 2.28 -18.91
N LEU A 149 -13.41 1.76 -19.75
CA LEU A 149 -13.75 1.35 -21.12
C LEU A 149 -14.79 0.23 -21.15
N ALA A 150 -14.63 -0.77 -20.29
CA ALA A 150 -15.56 -1.89 -20.17
C ALA A 150 -16.96 -1.41 -19.77
N TYR A 151 -17.07 -0.51 -18.79
CA TYR A 151 -18.35 0.04 -18.36
C TYR A 151 -19.00 0.98 -19.38
N ALA A 152 -18.19 1.75 -20.11
CA ALA A 152 -18.69 2.64 -21.15
C ALA A 152 -19.31 1.85 -22.31
N GLN A 153 -18.69 0.74 -22.72
CA GLN A 153 -19.12 -0.07 -23.86
C GLN A 153 -20.10 -1.19 -23.47
N VAL A 154 -19.89 -1.84 -22.33
CA VAL A 154 -20.70 -2.95 -21.79
C VAL A 154 -21.51 -2.40 -20.61
N ARG A 155 -22.55 -1.63 -20.92
CA ARG A 155 -23.37 -0.92 -19.92
C ARG A 155 -24.14 -1.88 -19.03
N ILE A 156 -24.13 -1.66 -17.72
CA ILE A 156 -24.86 -2.50 -16.75
C ILE A 156 -26.37 -2.49 -17.01
N GLY A 157 -26.94 -1.35 -17.41
CA GLY A 157 -28.38 -1.25 -17.70
C GLY A 157 -28.86 -2.16 -18.85
N ASP A 158 -27.93 -2.69 -19.65
CA ASP A 158 -28.21 -3.61 -20.75
C ASP A 158 -27.95 -5.07 -20.39
N ASP A 159 -27.61 -5.36 -19.12
CA ASP A 159 -27.21 -6.70 -18.69
C ASP A 159 -28.33 -7.74 -18.85
N THR A 160 -27.95 -8.92 -19.32
CA THR A 160 -28.88 -10.02 -19.57
C THR A 160 -29.08 -10.87 -18.31
N HIS A 161 -30.35 -11.04 -17.92
CA HIS A 161 -30.73 -11.96 -16.85
C HIS A 161 -31.24 -13.27 -17.47
N HIS A 162 -30.51 -14.36 -17.21
CA HIS A 162 -30.90 -15.71 -17.63
C HIS A 162 -31.50 -16.49 -16.47
N GLU A 163 -32.65 -17.12 -16.68
CA GLU A 163 -33.23 -18.10 -15.77
C GLU A 163 -33.05 -19.52 -16.34
N GLY A 164 -32.44 -20.43 -15.57
CA GLY A 164 -32.20 -21.81 -16.00
C GLY A 164 -30.90 -22.03 -16.78
N SER A 165 -30.82 -23.12 -17.54
CA SER A 165 -29.64 -23.44 -18.35
C SER A 165 -29.68 -22.63 -19.65
N HIS A 166 -28.65 -21.83 -19.89
CA HIS A 166 -28.52 -20.97 -21.08
C HIS A 166 -27.13 -21.15 -21.74
N SER A 167 -27.08 -21.02 -23.07
CA SER A 167 -25.83 -21.01 -23.83
C SER A 167 -25.31 -19.59 -23.95
N LEU A 168 -24.09 -19.37 -23.50
CA LEU A 168 -23.54 -18.02 -23.39
C LEU A 168 -23.38 -17.36 -24.76
N ASP A 169 -23.83 -16.11 -24.88
CA ASP A 169 -23.70 -15.32 -26.10
C ASP A 169 -22.57 -14.27 -26.03
N THR A 170 -22.41 -13.49 -27.09
CA THR A 170 -21.44 -12.38 -27.16
C THR A 170 -21.58 -11.41 -25.98
N ARG A 171 -22.82 -11.13 -25.58
CA ARG A 171 -23.08 -10.20 -24.50
C ARG A 171 -22.64 -10.79 -23.16
N ASP A 172 -22.95 -12.04 -22.90
CA ASP A 172 -22.53 -12.77 -21.69
C ASP A 172 -20.99 -12.84 -21.55
N HIS A 173 -20.27 -13.00 -22.67
CA HIS A 173 -18.81 -12.96 -22.66
C HIS A 173 -18.25 -11.57 -22.32
N ALA A 174 -18.84 -10.51 -22.87
CA ALA A 174 -18.43 -9.15 -22.58
C ALA A 174 -18.71 -8.75 -21.11
N GLU A 175 -19.86 -9.15 -20.56
CA GLU A 175 -20.22 -8.91 -19.16
C GLU A 175 -19.29 -9.64 -18.19
N ARG A 176 -18.91 -10.89 -18.51
CA ARG A 176 -17.90 -11.63 -17.77
C ARG A 176 -16.54 -10.93 -17.84
N GLY A 177 -16.14 -10.42 -18.99
CA GLY A 177 -14.93 -9.62 -19.14
C GLY A 177 -14.91 -8.39 -18.24
N ARG A 178 -15.99 -7.59 -18.25
CA ARG A 178 -16.17 -6.45 -17.34
C ARG A 178 -16.08 -6.86 -15.88
N SER A 179 -16.70 -7.99 -15.51
CA SER A 179 -16.69 -8.50 -14.15
C SER A 179 -15.30 -9.01 -13.72
N ALA A 180 -14.55 -9.61 -14.64
CA ALA A 180 -13.18 -10.06 -14.39
C ALA A 180 -12.24 -8.87 -14.13
N ILE A 181 -12.33 -7.80 -14.95
CA ILE A 181 -11.55 -6.57 -14.74
C ILE A 181 -11.90 -5.93 -13.38
N LEU A 182 -13.19 -5.86 -13.04
CA LEU A 182 -13.63 -5.35 -11.74
C LEU A 182 -13.03 -6.17 -10.58
N SER A 183 -13.06 -7.49 -10.71
CA SER A 183 -12.56 -8.42 -9.70
C SER A 183 -11.04 -8.29 -9.53
N ALA A 184 -10.29 -8.13 -10.63
CA ALA A 184 -8.86 -7.88 -10.59
C ALA A 184 -8.52 -6.56 -9.89
N LEU A 185 -9.25 -5.47 -10.19
CA LEU A 185 -9.06 -4.19 -9.51
C LEU A 185 -9.38 -4.29 -8.01
N PHE A 186 -10.44 -5.01 -7.65
CA PHE A 186 -10.83 -5.24 -6.26
C PHE A 186 -9.84 -6.11 -5.48
N ALA A 187 -9.18 -7.05 -6.16
CA ALA A 187 -8.13 -7.88 -5.58
C ALA A 187 -6.79 -7.14 -5.42
N SER A 188 -6.57 -6.00 -6.09
CA SER A 188 -5.33 -5.23 -5.96
C SER A 188 -5.06 -4.83 -4.50
N THR A 189 -3.79 -4.90 -4.10
CA THR A 189 -3.31 -4.58 -2.74
C THR A 189 -2.36 -3.38 -2.78
N GLY A 190 -2.04 -2.82 -1.61
CA GLY A 190 -1.06 -1.74 -1.46
C GLY A 190 -1.58 -0.34 -1.79
N PRO A 191 -0.71 0.69 -1.69
CA PRO A 191 -1.10 2.11 -1.82
C PRO A 191 -1.74 2.44 -3.18
N GLU A 192 -1.21 1.91 -4.27
CA GLU A 192 -1.73 2.12 -5.62
C GLU A 192 -3.11 1.46 -5.78
N GLY A 193 -3.29 0.28 -5.18
CA GLY A 193 -4.56 -0.44 -5.14
C GLY A 193 -5.62 0.28 -4.32
N TRP A 194 -5.24 0.90 -3.21
CA TRP A 194 -6.12 1.79 -2.44
C TRP A 194 -6.50 3.02 -3.26
N ALA A 195 -5.51 3.74 -3.81
CA ALA A 195 -5.73 4.95 -4.59
C ALA A 195 -6.69 4.72 -5.77
N ALA A 196 -6.51 3.62 -6.51
CA ALA A 196 -7.39 3.27 -7.63
C ALA A 196 -8.84 2.99 -7.17
N LYS A 197 -9.06 2.35 -6.01
CA LYS A 197 -10.40 2.12 -5.47
C LYS A 197 -11.07 3.41 -4.99
N ILE A 198 -10.30 4.33 -4.39
CA ILE A 198 -10.82 5.65 -3.99
C ILE A 198 -11.18 6.49 -5.23
N GLU A 199 -10.32 6.50 -6.25
CA GLU A 199 -10.60 7.15 -7.52
C GLU A 199 -11.86 6.57 -8.18
N MET A 200 -11.99 5.24 -8.20
CA MET A 200 -13.16 4.54 -8.70
C MET A 200 -14.43 4.92 -7.94
N ALA A 201 -14.39 5.04 -6.61
CA ALA A 201 -15.54 5.44 -5.80
C ALA A 201 -16.01 6.88 -6.08
N GLY A 202 -15.12 7.75 -6.55
CA GLY A 202 -15.43 9.12 -6.96
C GLY A 202 -15.95 9.25 -8.40
N ASP A 203 -15.81 8.21 -9.22
CA ASP A 203 -16.16 8.25 -10.65
C ASP A 203 -17.67 7.97 -10.86
N PRO A 204 -18.41 8.89 -11.52
CA PRO A 204 -19.85 8.74 -11.75
C PRO A 204 -20.25 7.45 -12.47
N LEU A 205 -19.35 6.86 -13.27
CA LEU A 205 -19.59 5.61 -13.98
C LEU A 205 -19.83 4.43 -13.03
N PHE A 206 -19.31 4.50 -11.81
CA PHE A 206 -19.40 3.46 -10.78
C PHE A 206 -20.30 3.86 -9.60
N ALA A 207 -21.11 4.90 -9.74
CA ALA A 207 -21.94 5.42 -8.64
C ALA A 207 -22.79 4.35 -7.94
N HIS A 208 -23.32 3.38 -8.70
CA HIS A 208 -24.13 2.27 -8.18
C HIS A 208 -23.39 1.29 -7.24
N ILE A 209 -22.05 1.28 -7.22
CA ILE A 209 -21.22 0.43 -6.33
C ILE A 209 -20.27 1.23 -5.45
N LYS A 210 -20.43 2.56 -5.37
CA LYS A 210 -19.56 3.44 -4.59
C LYS A 210 -19.33 2.94 -3.15
N ASP A 211 -20.41 2.69 -2.42
CA ASP A 211 -20.31 2.30 -1.00
C ASP A 211 -19.63 0.93 -0.84
N ARG A 212 -19.91 0.00 -1.75
CA ARG A 212 -19.24 -1.31 -1.81
C ARG A 212 -17.75 -1.15 -2.08
N THR A 213 -17.36 -0.30 -3.03
CA THR A 213 -15.96 -0.03 -3.36
C THR A 213 -15.22 0.57 -2.16
N MET A 214 -15.83 1.52 -1.45
CA MET A 214 -15.24 2.12 -0.24
C MET A 214 -15.08 1.09 0.89
N ALA A 215 -16.12 0.31 1.16
CA ALA A 215 -16.07 -0.74 2.18
C ALA A 215 -14.98 -1.78 1.87
N LEU A 216 -14.86 -2.19 0.61
CA LEU A 216 -13.84 -3.15 0.19
C LEU A 216 -12.42 -2.56 0.25
N ALA A 217 -12.24 -1.29 -0.10
CA ALA A 217 -10.96 -0.62 0.06
C ALA A 217 -10.51 -0.63 1.53
N GLN A 218 -11.42 -0.28 2.45
CA GLN A 218 -11.19 -0.32 3.89
C GLN A 218 -10.88 -1.74 4.38
N GLN A 219 -11.65 -2.74 3.95
CA GLN A 219 -11.40 -4.14 4.28
C GLN A 219 -10.00 -4.57 3.83
N LYS A 220 -9.59 -4.25 2.60
CA LYS A 220 -8.26 -4.63 2.09
C LYS A 220 -7.12 -3.94 2.85
N ALA A 221 -7.27 -2.66 3.16
CA ALA A 221 -6.30 -1.94 3.97
C ALA A 221 -6.18 -2.54 5.39
N ALA A 222 -7.29 -2.97 5.98
CA ALA A 222 -7.28 -3.67 7.27
C ALA A 222 -6.64 -5.06 7.16
N GLU A 223 -7.01 -5.87 6.15
CA GLU A 223 -6.38 -7.18 5.89
C GLU A 223 -4.86 -7.04 5.74
N GLU A 224 -4.38 -6.03 5.01
CA GLU A 224 -2.94 -5.75 4.84
C GLU A 224 -2.27 -5.28 6.13
N ALA A 225 -2.99 -4.57 7.01
CA ALA A 225 -2.50 -4.18 8.33
C ALA A 225 -2.45 -5.38 9.31
N ASP A 226 -3.34 -6.35 9.15
CA ASP A 226 -3.46 -7.52 10.03
C ASP A 226 -2.63 -8.72 9.56
N SER A 227 -2.33 -8.84 8.26
CA SER A 227 -1.58 -9.95 7.68
C SER A 227 -0.08 -9.77 7.87
N VAL A 228 0.47 -10.45 8.88
CA VAL A 228 1.90 -10.77 8.92
C VAL A 228 2.07 -12.25 9.21
N ALA A 229 2.38 -13.04 8.19
CA ALA A 229 2.88 -14.39 8.41
C ALA A 229 4.21 -14.30 9.17
N LEU A 230 4.30 -15.00 10.31
CA LEU A 230 5.54 -15.13 11.07
C LEU A 230 6.48 -16.10 10.36
N THR A 231 7.75 -15.74 10.26
CA THR A 231 8.82 -16.66 9.85
C THR A 231 9.19 -17.58 11.02
N GLU A 232 9.85 -18.71 10.75
CA GLU A 232 10.33 -19.61 11.83
C GLU A 232 11.26 -18.90 12.82
N THR A 233 12.08 -17.95 12.35
CA THR A 233 12.96 -17.14 13.21
C THR A 233 12.16 -16.24 14.14
N GLU A 234 11.11 -15.59 13.64
CA GLU A 234 10.24 -14.74 14.45
C GLU A 234 9.39 -15.54 15.42
N PHE A 235 8.94 -16.73 15.01
CA PHE A 235 8.30 -17.66 15.94
C PHE A 235 9.24 -18.06 17.08
N SER A 236 10.53 -18.30 16.80
CA SER A 236 11.51 -18.57 17.85
C SER A 236 11.71 -17.38 18.80
N ILE A 237 11.63 -16.14 18.29
CA ILE A 237 11.67 -14.94 19.13
C ILE A 237 10.42 -14.90 20.01
N LEU A 238 9.22 -15.00 19.42
CA LEU A 238 7.95 -15.04 20.14
C LEU A 238 7.91 -16.11 21.23
N ASP A 239 8.36 -17.33 20.93
CA ASP A 239 8.41 -18.45 21.88
C ASP A 239 9.34 -18.17 23.07
N LYS A 240 10.46 -17.47 22.84
CA LYS A 240 11.45 -17.14 23.89
C LYS A 240 11.11 -15.88 24.68
N THR A 241 10.54 -14.88 24.04
CA THR A 241 10.40 -13.53 24.60
C THR A 241 8.96 -13.16 24.92
N GLY A 242 7.98 -13.94 24.43
CA GLY A 242 6.55 -13.68 24.57
C GLY A 242 5.99 -12.66 23.56
N GLU A 243 6.83 -12.09 22.69
CA GLU A 243 6.45 -11.02 21.77
C GLU A 243 7.14 -11.22 20.41
N ALA A 244 6.47 -10.87 19.31
CA ALA A 244 7.05 -10.92 17.96
C ALA A 244 7.56 -9.53 17.53
N PRO A 245 8.64 -9.45 16.73
CA PRO A 245 9.09 -8.17 16.19
C PRO A 245 8.02 -7.51 15.31
N PRO A 246 7.81 -6.19 15.41
CA PRO A 246 6.73 -5.51 14.69
C PRO A 246 7.03 -5.43 13.18
N LYS A 247 6.07 -5.84 12.33
CA LYS A 247 6.21 -5.72 10.87
C LYS A 247 5.25 -4.73 10.21
N THR A 248 4.27 -4.24 10.96
CA THR A 248 3.36 -3.19 10.52
C THR A 248 3.55 -1.96 11.39
N ARG A 249 3.09 -0.81 10.86
CA ARG A 249 3.11 0.45 11.63
C ARG A 249 2.27 0.34 12.90
N GLU A 250 1.15 -0.39 12.85
CA GLU A 250 0.26 -0.62 13.98
C GLU A 250 0.97 -1.45 15.07
N ALA A 251 1.67 -2.52 14.66
CA ALA A 251 2.46 -3.32 15.59
C ALA A 251 3.61 -2.51 16.20
N MET A 252 4.29 -1.66 15.42
CA MET A 252 5.36 -0.78 15.93
C MET A 252 4.80 0.25 16.91
N PHE A 253 3.65 0.84 16.61
CA PHE A 253 2.99 1.81 17.47
C PHE A 253 2.52 1.18 18.79
N ALA A 254 1.90 -0.01 18.73
CA ALA A 254 1.48 -0.77 19.91
C ALA A 254 2.69 -1.14 20.78
N LEU A 255 3.76 -1.68 20.17
CA LEU A 255 5.00 -1.97 20.90
C LEU A 255 5.57 -0.73 21.59
N MET A 256 5.58 0.43 20.93
CA MET A 256 6.07 1.66 21.53
C MET A 256 5.19 2.10 22.71
N GLN A 257 3.88 1.93 22.61
CA GLN A 257 2.94 2.19 23.72
C GLN A 257 3.21 1.26 24.90
N ASP A 258 3.34 -0.04 24.67
CA ASP A 258 3.66 -1.03 25.70
C ASP A 258 4.97 -0.68 26.43
N ARG A 259 6.00 -0.26 25.68
CA ARG A 259 7.29 0.14 26.29
C ARG A 259 7.20 1.41 27.13
N LEU A 260 6.29 2.32 26.80
CA LEU A 260 6.04 3.51 27.62
C LEU A 260 5.21 3.17 28.87
N ASP A 261 4.26 2.23 28.76
CA ASP A 261 3.53 1.68 29.91
C ASP A 261 4.49 0.98 30.88
N ASP A 262 5.43 0.17 30.37
CA ASP A 262 6.49 -0.48 31.16
C ASP A 262 7.34 0.55 31.92
N ILE A 263 7.61 1.72 31.32
CA ILE A 263 8.35 2.81 31.99
C ILE A 263 7.51 3.42 33.11
N ASP A 264 6.21 3.66 32.91
CA ASP A 264 5.34 4.16 33.98
C ASP A 264 5.25 3.18 35.16
N ASP A 265 5.21 1.88 34.87
CA ASP A 265 5.28 0.82 35.87
C ASP A 265 6.64 0.76 36.56
N LEU A 266 7.76 0.89 35.84
CA LEU A 266 9.09 1.02 36.43
C LEU A 266 9.16 2.24 37.37
N LEU A 267 8.51 3.34 37.00
CA LEU A 267 8.43 4.53 37.84
C LEU A 267 7.60 4.31 39.12
N LEU A 268 6.81 3.22 39.22
CA LEU A 268 6.07 2.77 40.41
C LEU A 268 6.86 1.89 41.37
N GLN A 269 7.99 1.32 40.94
CA GLN A 269 8.75 0.32 41.71
C GLN A 269 9.80 0.94 42.65
N ASP A 270 10.31 0.16 43.61
CA ASP A 270 11.37 0.60 44.54
C ASP A 270 12.71 0.90 43.83
N VAL A 271 12.97 0.22 42.71
CA VAL A 271 14.15 0.45 41.85
C VAL A 271 13.96 1.63 40.89
N SER A 272 12.89 2.42 41.07
CA SER A 272 12.51 3.50 40.17
C SER A 272 13.65 4.52 39.97
N PRO A 273 13.96 4.88 38.72
CA PRO A 273 14.91 5.95 38.43
C PRO A 273 14.29 7.36 38.59
N ARG A 274 13.06 7.48 39.12
CA ARG A 274 12.27 8.73 39.18
C ARG A 274 13.05 9.91 39.75
N GLU A 275 13.69 9.74 40.92
CA GLU A 275 14.44 10.83 41.57
C GLU A 275 15.63 11.28 40.71
N LEU A 276 16.38 10.32 40.15
CA LEU A 276 17.50 10.59 39.26
C LEU A 276 17.03 11.34 38.01
N TRP A 277 15.97 10.86 37.36
CA TRP A 277 15.43 11.47 36.16
C TRP A 277 14.85 12.86 36.42
N ALA A 278 14.19 13.08 37.57
CA ALA A 278 13.69 14.40 37.97
C ALA A 278 14.78 15.47 38.14
N SER A 279 16.03 15.05 38.36
CA SER A 279 17.19 15.94 38.46
C SER A 279 17.77 16.37 37.10
N ILE A 280 17.43 15.66 36.02
CA ILE A 280 17.93 15.93 34.68
C ILE A 280 17.32 17.23 34.14
N ARG A 281 18.17 18.15 33.67
CA ARG A 281 17.77 19.44 33.08
C ARG A 281 18.06 19.54 31.58
N ASP A 282 18.82 18.58 31.06
CA ASP A 282 19.23 18.54 29.67
C ASP A 282 18.48 17.42 28.93
N GLU A 283 17.75 17.79 27.88
CA GLU A 283 16.93 16.87 27.08
C GLU A 283 17.76 15.71 26.51
N HIS A 284 19.00 15.96 26.08
CA HIS A 284 19.89 14.92 25.57
C HIS A 284 20.34 13.90 26.62
N VAL A 285 20.44 14.30 27.89
CA VAL A 285 20.75 13.39 29.00
C VAL A 285 19.54 12.53 29.31
N MET A 286 18.34 13.13 29.34
CA MET A 286 17.09 12.40 29.54
C MET A 286 16.85 11.40 28.40
N ARG A 287 17.08 11.82 27.15
CA ARG A 287 17.04 10.94 25.97
C ARG A 287 17.93 9.72 26.15
N ARG A 288 19.19 9.94 26.57
CA ARG A 288 20.14 8.83 26.80
C ARG A 288 19.65 7.86 27.88
N ALA A 289 19.09 8.39 28.97
CA ALA A 289 18.57 7.56 30.06
C ALA A 289 17.39 6.70 29.59
N LEU A 290 16.42 7.29 28.90
CA LEU A 290 15.25 6.58 28.35
C LEU A 290 15.66 5.55 27.30
N SER A 291 16.57 5.90 26.38
CA SER A 291 17.09 4.95 25.39
C SER A 291 17.75 3.73 26.03
N GLY A 292 18.39 3.88 27.20
CA GLY A 292 18.96 2.77 27.95
C GLY A 292 17.88 1.77 28.38
N VAL A 293 16.84 2.27 29.06
CA VAL A 293 15.69 1.45 29.49
C VAL A 293 15.00 0.79 28.31
N LEU A 294 14.74 1.55 27.24
CA LEU A 294 14.10 1.02 26.02
C LEU A 294 14.96 -0.03 25.32
N ARG A 295 16.29 0.10 25.35
CA ARG A 295 17.21 -0.91 24.79
C ARG A 295 17.20 -2.20 25.60
N ASP A 296 17.19 -2.09 26.93
CA ASP A 296 17.16 -3.27 27.81
C ASP A 296 15.83 -4.03 27.68
N ALA A 297 14.73 -3.31 27.41
CA ALA A 297 13.41 -3.88 27.14
C ALA A 297 13.24 -4.42 25.70
N ALA A 298 14.25 -4.33 24.84
CA ALA A 298 14.09 -4.61 23.41
C ALA A 298 13.78 -6.07 23.09
N ARG A 299 14.28 -7.03 23.90
CA ARG A 299 14.03 -8.47 23.74
C ARG A 299 14.15 -8.99 22.29
N GLN A 300 15.12 -8.47 21.52
CA GLN A 300 15.33 -8.78 20.09
C GLN A 300 14.21 -8.34 19.12
N ASN A 301 13.18 -7.61 19.57
CA ASN A 301 12.09 -7.13 18.72
C ASN A 301 12.44 -5.87 17.94
N TYR A 302 13.34 -5.05 18.48
CA TYR A 302 13.82 -3.83 17.85
C TYR A 302 15.24 -3.48 18.29
N THR A 303 15.85 -2.52 17.61
CA THR A 303 17.04 -1.80 18.08
C THR A 303 16.70 -0.35 18.38
N ILE A 304 17.47 0.26 19.29
CA ILE A 304 17.42 1.70 19.56
C ILE A 304 18.69 2.32 19.01
N ASP A 305 18.53 3.11 17.96
CA ASP A 305 19.64 3.83 17.37
C ASP A 305 19.82 5.17 18.10
N GLN A 306 21.05 5.38 18.55
CA GLN A 306 21.57 6.70 18.91
C GLN A 306 22.70 6.94 17.92
N GLU A 307 22.50 7.77 16.91
CA GLU A 307 23.60 8.05 15.99
C GLU A 307 24.72 8.82 16.67
N ALA A 308 25.93 8.37 16.36
CA ALA A 308 27.18 9.00 16.70
C ALA A 308 27.23 10.41 16.11
N VAL A 309 27.87 11.33 16.84
CA VAL A 309 28.09 12.72 16.46
C VAL A 309 28.76 12.79 15.08
N THR A 310 28.00 12.89 14.00
CA THR A 310 28.47 13.32 12.68
C THR A 310 28.08 14.78 12.48
N ALA A 311 28.85 15.45 11.63
CA ALA A 311 29.05 16.90 11.70
C ALA A 311 27.86 17.75 11.22
N ASP A 312 26.83 17.18 10.59
CA ASP A 312 25.86 18.01 9.86
C ASP A 312 24.38 17.90 10.26
N GLU A 313 23.89 16.87 10.98
CA GLU A 313 22.49 16.88 11.47
C GLU A 313 22.36 16.19 12.84
N LYS A 314 22.02 16.95 13.88
CA LYS A 314 21.74 16.41 15.22
C LYS A 314 20.33 15.82 15.25
N GLU A 315 20.18 14.51 15.08
CA GLU A 315 18.91 13.83 15.38
C GLU A 315 18.59 13.98 16.89
N THR A 316 17.41 14.52 17.22
CA THR A 316 16.94 14.77 18.59
C THR A 316 15.86 13.78 19.05
N ASP A 317 15.59 12.73 18.28
CA ASP A 317 14.60 11.72 18.60
C ASP A 317 15.22 10.43 19.17
N ILE A 318 14.38 9.57 19.76
CA ILE A 318 14.72 8.17 20.07
C ILE A 318 14.07 7.30 19.01
N ARG A 319 14.86 6.57 18.22
CA ARG A 319 14.35 5.79 17.09
C ARG A 319 14.36 4.29 17.36
N PHE A 320 13.20 3.67 17.21
CA PHE A 320 12.99 2.23 17.18
C PHE A 320 13.15 1.75 15.74
N ARG A 321 13.91 0.67 15.54
CA ARG A 321 13.95 -0.06 14.26
C ARG A 321 13.57 -1.52 14.49
N SER A 322 12.58 -2.02 13.75
CA SER A 322 12.22 -3.43 13.82
C SER A 322 13.38 -4.33 13.40
N THR A 323 13.53 -5.48 14.04
CA THR A 323 14.50 -6.51 13.61
C THR A 323 13.98 -7.41 12.48
N ALA A 324 12.67 -7.38 12.18
CA ALA A 324 12.04 -8.26 11.19
C ALA A 324 11.46 -7.51 9.97
N SER A 325 11.50 -6.18 9.95
CA SER A 325 11.01 -5.38 8.84
C SER A 325 11.72 -4.03 8.76
N GLY A 326 11.42 -3.25 7.72
CA GLY A 326 11.86 -1.86 7.64
C GLY A 326 11.14 -0.90 8.59
N GLN A 327 10.10 -1.34 9.32
CA GLN A 327 9.29 -0.45 10.16
C GLN A 327 10.09 0.23 11.26
N GLN A 328 9.81 1.51 11.46
CA GLN A 328 10.45 2.38 12.44
C GLN A 328 9.41 3.14 13.26
N GLY A 329 9.77 3.42 14.50
CA GLY A 329 9.01 4.29 15.40
C GLY A 329 9.93 5.37 15.95
N THR A 330 9.39 6.55 16.23
CA THR A 330 10.17 7.68 16.75
C THR A 330 9.51 8.29 17.98
N ILE A 331 10.33 8.63 18.97
CA ILE A 331 9.91 9.41 20.16
C ILE A 331 10.62 10.75 20.13
N GLU A 332 9.85 11.82 20.00
CA GLU A 332 10.32 13.18 20.24
C GLU A 332 10.15 13.50 21.74
N LEU A 333 11.24 13.82 22.42
CA LEU A 333 11.26 14.08 23.86
C LEU A 333 11.25 15.59 24.15
N LYS A 334 10.43 16.03 25.10
CA LYS A 334 10.44 17.39 25.65
C LYS A 334 10.41 17.40 27.18
N LEU A 335 11.25 18.25 27.78
CA LEU A 335 11.18 18.56 29.20
C LEU A 335 10.10 19.62 29.43
N GLY A 336 8.91 19.19 29.86
CA GLY A 336 7.72 20.05 29.98
C GLY A 336 7.87 21.21 30.97
N ASP A 337 8.76 21.09 31.96
CA ASP A 337 9.03 22.13 32.95
C ASP A 337 9.56 23.44 32.34
N GLU A 338 10.15 23.40 31.13
CA GLU A 338 10.77 24.55 30.47
C GLU A 338 10.06 24.91 29.13
N ARG A 339 8.87 24.36 28.88
CA ARG A 339 8.10 24.57 27.64
C ARG A 339 6.71 25.15 27.89
N SER A 340 6.19 25.89 26.91
CA SER A 340 4.81 26.39 26.91
C SER A 340 3.86 25.34 26.35
N GLY A 341 2.56 25.44 26.67
CA GLY A 341 1.55 24.52 26.13
C GLY A 341 1.48 24.60 24.60
N THR A 342 1.59 25.81 24.04
CA THR A 342 1.66 26.04 22.60
C THR A 342 2.90 25.42 21.94
N ASP A 343 4.07 25.49 22.59
CA ASP A 343 5.29 24.87 22.06
C ASP A 343 5.17 23.34 21.97
N LEU A 344 4.63 22.71 23.03
CA LEU A 344 4.38 21.27 23.04
C LEU A 344 3.33 20.86 22.00
N PHE A 345 2.26 21.64 21.87
CA PHE A 345 1.22 21.42 20.86
C PHE A 345 1.78 21.46 19.43
N ASN A 346 2.55 22.50 19.11
CA ASN A 346 3.15 22.65 17.78
C ASN A 346 4.24 21.60 17.49
N THR A 347 4.92 21.08 18.52
CA THR A 347 5.97 20.06 18.37
C THR A 347 5.46 18.79 17.67
N ILE A 348 4.20 18.41 17.86
CA ILE A 348 3.59 17.24 17.19
C ILE A 348 3.67 17.39 15.66
N HIS A 349 3.34 18.58 15.15
CA HIS A 349 3.36 18.85 13.72
C HIS A 349 4.77 19.20 13.22
N ASP A 350 5.41 20.18 13.85
CA ASP A 350 6.62 20.83 13.33
C ASP A 350 7.89 19.98 13.49
N GLN A 351 7.90 19.07 14.45
CA GLN A 351 9.06 18.22 14.74
C GLN A 351 8.71 16.76 14.49
N LEU A 352 7.76 16.20 15.23
CA LEU A 352 7.46 14.77 15.17
C LEU A 352 7.01 14.35 13.76
N LEU A 353 5.97 15.00 13.21
CA LEU A 353 5.49 14.69 11.88
C LEU A 353 6.44 15.16 10.77
N THR A 354 6.80 16.45 10.76
CA THR A 354 7.48 17.07 9.61
C THR A 354 8.94 16.64 9.47
N LYS A 355 9.67 16.40 10.57
CA LYS A 355 11.11 16.08 10.52
C LYS A 355 11.40 14.59 10.52
N TYR A 356 10.69 13.82 11.34
CA TYR A 356 11.08 12.43 11.62
C TYR A 356 10.20 11.39 10.95
N MET A 357 8.96 11.76 10.59
CA MET A 357 8.00 10.84 10.00
C MET A 357 7.77 11.08 8.52
N ALA A 358 8.72 11.69 7.80
CA ALA A 358 8.60 11.93 6.36
C ALA A 358 8.73 10.63 5.54
N ALA A 359 9.60 9.71 5.98
CA ALA A 359 9.84 8.43 5.34
C ALA A 359 8.66 7.46 5.53
N ASP A 360 8.41 6.60 4.53
CA ASP A 360 7.30 5.64 4.55
C ASP A 360 7.49 4.55 5.63
N GLU A 361 8.73 4.30 6.01
CA GLU A 361 9.11 3.35 7.04
C GLU A 361 8.90 3.88 8.46
N CYS A 362 8.80 5.20 8.66
CA CYS A 362 8.68 5.83 9.98
C CYS A 362 7.31 6.51 10.12
N ARG A 363 6.29 5.70 10.41
CA ARG A 363 4.89 6.16 10.51
C ARG A 363 4.25 5.94 11.88
N ALA A 364 5.04 5.54 12.88
CA ALA A 364 4.63 5.51 14.30
C ALA A 364 5.43 6.55 15.09
N GLY A 365 4.73 7.49 15.76
CA GLY A 365 5.36 8.60 16.47
C GLY A 365 4.78 8.85 17.86
N CYS A 366 5.62 9.27 18.80
CA CYS A 366 5.21 9.70 20.13
C CYS A 366 5.89 11.02 20.53
N LEU A 367 5.10 11.99 20.99
CA LEU A 367 5.62 13.12 21.77
C LEU A 367 5.66 12.73 23.24
N LEU A 368 6.86 12.55 23.80
CA LEU A 368 7.06 12.22 25.22
C LEU A 368 7.37 13.50 26.01
N VAL A 369 6.53 13.83 26.99
CA VAL A 369 6.67 15.01 27.83
C VAL A 369 6.97 14.61 29.27
N THR A 370 8.14 14.99 29.80
CA THR A 370 8.50 14.72 31.20
C THR A 370 8.25 15.95 32.07
N ILE A 371 7.75 15.77 33.29
CA ILE A 371 7.64 16.87 34.27
C ILE A 371 8.30 16.48 35.61
N ALA A 372 9.10 17.37 36.18
CA ALA A 372 9.74 17.18 37.48
C ALA A 372 9.21 18.14 38.55
N LYS A 373 8.45 19.18 38.16
CA LYS A 373 7.89 20.19 39.07
C LYS A 373 6.39 20.35 38.87
N VAL A 374 5.70 20.89 39.87
CA VAL A 374 4.31 21.32 39.72
C VAL A 374 4.27 22.51 38.78
N ARG A 375 3.48 22.40 37.72
CA ARG A 375 3.37 23.41 36.67
C ARG A 375 1.97 23.34 36.07
N GLU A 376 1.51 24.48 35.58
CA GLU A 376 0.33 24.63 34.75
C GLU A 376 0.78 25.22 33.41
N TRP A 377 0.02 24.93 32.36
CA TRP A 377 0.27 25.45 31.02
C TRP A 377 -0.93 26.25 30.56
N GLU A 378 -0.68 27.27 29.74
CA GLU A 378 -1.74 27.98 29.05
C GLU A 378 -2.20 27.14 27.85
N HIS A 379 -3.50 26.84 27.80
CA HIS A 379 -4.11 26.11 26.69
C HIS A 379 -3.97 26.93 25.39
N PRO A 380 -3.44 26.34 24.29
CA PRO A 380 -3.09 27.08 23.07
C PRO A 380 -4.28 27.82 22.43
N GLN A 381 -5.46 27.22 22.49
CA GLN A 381 -6.70 27.76 21.92
C GLN A 381 -7.53 28.56 22.94
N THR A 382 -7.80 28.00 24.13
CA THR A 382 -8.73 28.62 25.10
C THR A 382 -8.06 29.61 26.05
N ARG A 383 -6.73 29.64 26.10
CA ARG A 383 -5.93 30.51 26.98
C ARG A 383 -6.13 30.25 28.48
N LYS A 384 -6.88 29.20 28.85
CA LYS A 384 -7.06 28.78 30.25
C LYS A 384 -5.82 28.06 30.76
N LEU A 385 -5.55 28.19 32.06
CA LEU A 385 -4.55 27.37 32.72
C LEU A 385 -5.06 25.93 32.85
N ILE A 386 -4.24 24.98 32.41
CA ILE A 386 -4.53 23.55 32.43
C ILE A 386 -3.43 22.79 33.15
N GLY A 387 -3.82 21.71 33.82
CA GLY A 387 -2.91 20.80 34.52
C GLY A 387 -2.16 19.84 33.57
N PHE A 388 -1.29 19.00 34.13
CA PHE A 388 -0.52 18.05 33.33
C PHE A 388 -1.40 17.01 32.61
N GLU A 389 -2.37 16.43 33.30
CA GLU A 389 -3.29 15.44 32.69
C GLU A 389 -4.10 16.05 31.54
N GLU A 390 -4.65 17.25 31.76
CA GLU A 390 -5.38 18.00 30.73
C GLU A 390 -4.49 18.37 29.53
N LEU A 391 -3.22 18.71 29.78
CA LEU A 391 -2.25 18.95 28.71
C LEU A 391 -2.01 17.68 27.88
N ILE A 392 -1.78 16.53 28.51
CA ILE A 392 -1.56 15.26 27.79
C ILE A 392 -2.83 14.86 27.01
N SER A 393 -4.02 15.08 27.57
CA SER A 393 -5.29 14.86 26.85
C SER A 393 -5.37 15.74 25.60
N LEU A 394 -5.10 17.04 25.74
CA LEU A 394 -5.09 17.98 24.61
C LEU A 394 -4.11 17.57 23.50
N LEU A 395 -2.91 17.11 23.88
CA LEU A 395 -1.90 16.67 22.92
C LEU A 395 -2.30 15.37 22.20
N ASN A 396 -3.00 14.46 22.88
CA ASN A 396 -3.54 13.26 22.25
C ASN A 396 -4.71 13.57 21.30
N ASP A 397 -5.62 14.47 21.68
CA ASP A 397 -6.71 14.91 20.80
C ASP A 397 -6.15 15.49 19.48
N GLU A 398 -5.05 16.24 19.57
CA GLU A 398 -4.37 16.78 18.40
C GLU A 398 -3.65 15.69 17.58
N ALA A 399 -2.97 14.76 18.24
CA ALA A 399 -2.34 13.61 17.58
C ALA A 399 -3.37 12.78 16.80
N GLU A 400 -4.55 12.51 17.38
CA GLU A 400 -5.64 11.80 16.73
C GLU A 400 -6.24 12.60 15.55
N ARG A 401 -6.36 13.92 15.68
CA ARG A 401 -6.81 14.78 14.59
C ARG A 401 -5.86 14.68 13.39
N ILE A 402 -4.55 14.80 13.62
CA ILE A 402 -3.53 14.70 12.57
C ILE A 402 -3.53 13.30 11.95
N SER A 403 -3.58 12.24 12.75
CA SER A 403 -3.66 10.86 12.23
C SER A 403 -4.87 10.64 11.32
N ARG A 404 -6.03 11.26 11.63
CA ARG A 404 -7.22 11.21 10.76
C ARG A 404 -7.05 11.99 9.47
N GLU A 405 -6.43 13.16 9.50
CA GLU A 405 -6.14 13.97 8.31
C GLU A 405 -5.21 13.25 7.33
N LEU A 406 -4.27 12.46 7.86
CA LEU A 406 -3.38 11.61 7.07
C LEU A 406 -4.03 10.28 6.64
N GLY A 407 -5.35 10.13 6.78
CA GLY A 407 -6.07 8.92 6.35
C GLY A 407 -5.65 7.66 7.11
N GLY A 408 -5.13 7.79 8.33
CA GLY A 408 -4.65 6.67 9.14
C GLY A 408 -3.28 6.12 8.72
N THR A 409 -2.60 6.74 7.76
CA THR A 409 -1.27 6.31 7.28
C THR A 409 -0.14 6.54 8.29
N ALA A 410 -0.36 7.43 9.26
CA ALA A 410 0.54 7.69 10.39
C ALA A 410 -0.20 7.57 11.72
N LYS A 411 0.44 6.94 12.71
CA LYS A 411 -0.04 6.79 14.09
C LYS A 411 0.76 7.70 15.01
N LEU A 412 0.07 8.56 15.73
CA LEU A 412 0.65 9.54 16.65
C LEU A 412 0.03 9.40 18.03
N MET A 413 0.82 9.61 19.07
CA MET A 413 0.34 9.82 20.44
C MET A 413 1.19 10.84 21.19
N ALA A 414 0.66 11.33 22.30
CA ALA A 414 1.43 12.04 23.30
C ALA A 414 1.42 11.26 24.62
N ARG A 415 2.58 11.13 25.26
CA ARG A 415 2.72 10.47 26.56
C ARG A 415 3.35 11.41 27.57
N GLY A 416 2.78 11.45 28.77
CA GLY A 416 3.32 12.19 29.90
C GLY A 416 4.05 11.28 30.88
N LEU A 417 5.30 11.60 31.21
CA LEU A 417 6.03 10.97 32.32
C LEU A 417 6.08 11.94 33.51
N ASP A 418 5.28 11.65 34.52
CA ASP A 418 5.29 12.43 35.77
C ASP A 418 6.42 11.96 36.68
N LEU A 419 7.48 12.76 36.79
CA LEU A 419 8.65 12.52 37.63
C LEU A 419 8.59 13.28 38.97
N ARG A 420 7.48 13.97 39.27
CA ARG A 420 7.33 14.69 40.54
C ARG A 420 7.44 13.70 41.72
N PRO A 421 7.93 14.16 42.89
CA PRO A 421 7.93 13.34 44.10
C PRO A 421 6.51 12.89 44.46
N ARG A 422 6.31 11.59 44.66
CA ARG A 422 4.97 11.05 44.99
C ARG A 422 4.53 11.33 46.43
N LEU A 423 5.46 11.64 47.33
CA LEU A 423 5.18 11.91 48.74
C LEU A 423 6.06 13.06 49.26
N SER A 424 5.46 13.95 50.05
CA SER A 424 6.22 14.85 50.91
C SER A 424 6.93 13.99 51.96
N SER A 425 8.26 13.99 52.02
CA SER A 425 9.01 13.17 52.98
C SER A 425 8.44 13.32 54.39
N GLU A 426 8.39 12.26 55.20
CA GLU A 426 7.90 12.31 56.59
C GLU A 426 8.57 13.43 57.42
N LYS A 427 9.80 13.83 57.06
CA LYS A 427 10.50 14.99 57.63
C LYS A 427 9.74 16.31 57.40
N SER A 428 9.15 16.52 56.23
CA SER A 428 8.35 17.71 55.93
C SER A 428 7.02 17.71 56.71
N THR A 429 6.42 16.54 56.90
CA THR A 429 5.18 16.37 57.68
C THR A 429 5.43 16.55 59.18
N ARG A 430 6.58 16.11 59.70
CA ARG A 430 7.01 16.36 61.09
C ARG A 430 7.39 17.82 61.34
N ALA A 431 8.07 18.48 60.40
CA ALA A 431 8.41 19.90 60.52
C ALA A 431 7.17 20.80 60.52
N ARG A 432 6.08 20.38 59.86
CA ARG A 432 4.80 21.09 59.84
C ARG A 432 4.01 20.88 61.13
N ARG A 433 4.04 19.68 61.72
CA ARG A 433 3.43 19.37 63.03
C ARG A 433 4.19 19.91 64.25
N GLY A 434 5.46 20.30 64.11
CA GLY A 434 6.26 20.90 65.19
C GLY A 434 6.20 22.44 65.24
N ARG A 435 5.39 23.07 64.39
CA ARG A 435 5.19 24.53 64.31
C ARG A 435 3.73 24.96 64.54
N GLU A 436 2.86 23.99 64.85
CA GLU A 436 1.55 24.21 65.47
C GLU A 436 1.69 23.98 66.98
#